data_AF-A0A8S8Y3E7-F1
#
_entry.id   AF-A0A8S8Y3E7-F1
#
_cell.length_a   1.000
_cell.length_b   1.000
_cell.length_c   1.000
_cell.angle_alpha   90.00
_cell.angle_beta   90.00
_cell.angle_gamma   90.00
#
_symmetry.space_group_name_H-M   'P 1'
#
loop_
_entity.id
_entity.type
_entity.pdbx_description
1 polymer ?
#
loop_
_entity_poly.entity_id
_entity_poly.type
_entity_poly.pdbx_seq_one_letter_code
_entity_poly.pdbx_strand_id
1 'polypeptide(L)'
;MIFNAKPLVTDMTDGDEGIKIEINAPPKSIEISPIGESQPAIESQQAVNQAPTLTGGIQQVVQQSILNTDPGNVKFVMGPNGQLIAMHQPPFRWKDFLIGGGIPFTMIVVPLIFLMIGSSLGYGDYMFKDVTLTKDENSTMYRGEFTLEEDHYMSGCDVRAGQPATYLDIYCDRYDDYVANVTHSYYNENTSNPYWVEEVVGAWNNDNGTFYFDTGEDYGDEVQFRVEYYSEAGSYGFFMMIEELMGVVCCLAPILSIVFLITGFSQGKPGMGWGGVSSLIAFPVLAIISLGIMW
;
A
#
# COMPACT_ATOMS: atom_id res chain seq x y z
N MET A 1 32.02 9.97 10.02
CA MET A 1 31.38 11.29 10.18
C MET A 1 30.29 11.12 11.23
N ILE A 2 30.59 11.45 12.48
CA ILE A 2 29.68 11.32 13.64
C ILE A 2 29.76 12.67 14.35
N PHE A 3 28.67 13.43 14.35
CA PHE A 3 28.60 14.70 15.08
C PHE A 3 28.05 14.45 16.47
N ASN A 4 28.91 14.65 17.46
CA ASN A 4 28.58 14.63 18.89
C ASN A 4 28.60 16.08 19.35
N ALA A 5 27.43 16.64 19.70
CA ALA A 5 27.32 18.02 20.17
C ALA A 5 26.93 18.02 21.66
N LYS A 6 27.90 18.40 22.49
CA LYS A 6 27.75 18.71 23.91
C LYS A 6 27.27 20.16 24.04
N PRO A 7 26.34 20.51 24.94
CA PRO A 7 25.89 21.90 25.09
C PRO A 7 26.87 22.69 25.95
N LEU A 8 27.13 23.94 25.55
CA LEU A 8 27.87 24.95 26.31
C LEU A 8 26.87 25.87 26.99
N VAL A 9 26.92 25.87 28.32
CA VAL A 9 26.26 26.84 29.20
C VAL A 9 27.16 28.08 29.28
N THR A 10 26.58 29.26 29.10
CA THR A 10 27.16 30.52 29.59
C THR A 10 26.07 31.34 30.23
N ASP A 11 26.32 31.71 31.48
CA ASP A 11 25.55 32.62 32.31
C ASP A 11 26.15 34.04 32.23
N MET A 12 25.31 35.00 32.63
CA MET A 12 25.58 36.36 33.12
C MET A 12 25.28 37.60 32.24
N THR A 13 24.19 38.26 32.68
CA THR A 13 24.05 39.67 33.13
C THR A 13 23.58 40.78 32.18
N ASP A 14 22.40 41.30 32.56
CA ASP A 14 21.91 42.69 32.65
C ASP A 14 21.99 43.66 31.45
N GLY A 15 20.81 44.21 31.13
CA GLY A 15 20.62 45.32 30.20
C GLY A 15 19.13 45.58 29.94
N ASP A 16 18.53 46.36 30.82
CA ASP A 16 17.15 46.87 30.82
C ASP A 16 16.82 47.68 29.55
N GLU A 17 15.73 47.33 28.85
CA GLU A 17 14.83 48.31 28.20
C GLU A 17 13.53 47.59 27.76
N GLY A 18 12.49 47.80 28.55
CA GLY A 18 11.17 47.22 28.32
C GLY A 18 10.45 47.82 27.13
N ILE A 19 10.09 46.97 26.16
CA ILE A 19 8.99 47.20 25.22
C ILE A 19 7.99 46.05 25.42
N LYS A 20 6.95 46.28 26.24
CA LYS A 20 5.78 45.40 26.32
C LYS A 20 4.93 45.61 25.06
N ILE A 21 5.00 44.67 24.13
CA ILE A 21 4.00 44.55 23.06
C ILE A 21 2.83 43.74 23.64
N GLU A 22 1.81 44.44 24.12
CA GLU A 22 0.51 43.84 24.42
C GLU A 22 -0.12 43.37 23.09
N ILE A 23 -0.06 42.07 22.83
CA ILE A 23 -0.85 41.46 21.76
C ILE A 23 -2.28 41.40 22.27
N ASN A 24 -3.08 42.41 21.94
CA ASN A 24 -4.53 42.35 22.11
C ASN A 24 -5.05 41.14 21.33
N ALA A 25 -5.64 40.18 22.06
CA ALA A 25 -6.40 39.10 21.46
C ALA A 25 -7.52 39.69 20.58
N PRO A 26 -7.83 39.09 19.41
CA PRO A 26 -8.95 39.54 18.60
C PRO A 26 -10.24 39.45 19.43
N PRO A 27 -11.16 40.43 19.33
CA PRO A 27 -12.40 40.38 20.10
C PRO A 27 -13.16 39.11 19.77
N LYS A 28 -13.52 38.36 20.82
CA LYS A 28 -14.41 37.20 20.73
C LYS A 28 -15.68 37.62 19.97
N SER A 29 -16.07 36.80 19.00
CA SER A 29 -17.33 36.91 18.29
C SER A 29 -18.47 37.08 19.30
N ILE A 30 -19.30 38.09 19.08
CA ILE A 30 -20.52 38.30 19.86
C ILE A 30 -21.50 37.17 19.50
N GLU A 31 -21.54 36.13 20.32
CA GLU A 31 -22.65 35.18 20.36
C GLU A 31 -23.84 35.89 21.00
N ILE A 32 -24.90 36.13 20.22
CA ILE A 32 -26.20 36.54 20.75
C ILE A 32 -26.97 35.25 21.02
N SER A 33 -27.07 34.85 22.28
CA SER A 33 -28.00 33.80 22.71
C SER A 33 -29.44 34.30 22.55
N PRO A 34 -30.35 33.55 21.89
CA PRO A 34 -31.77 33.88 21.93
C PRO A 34 -32.38 33.44 23.27
N ILE A 35 -33.18 34.34 23.82
CA ILE A 35 -33.90 34.23 25.09
C ILE A 35 -35.00 33.16 24.99
N GLY A 36 -34.98 32.23 25.96
CA GLY A 36 -36.11 31.59 26.65
C GLY A 36 -37.41 31.18 25.92
N GLU A 37 -37.63 29.86 25.90
CA GLU A 37 -38.84 29.10 26.28
C GLU A 37 -40.13 29.03 25.41
N SER A 38 -40.47 27.76 25.12
CA SER A 38 -41.78 27.07 24.99
C SER A 38 -42.77 27.37 23.84
N GLN A 39 -42.94 26.32 23.01
CA GLN A 39 -44.02 25.97 22.06
C GLN A 39 -45.47 26.06 22.64
N PRO A 40 -46.58 25.96 21.84
CA PRO A 40 -46.69 25.26 20.55
C PRO A 40 -47.47 25.96 19.41
N ALA A 41 -47.43 25.26 18.26
CA ALA A 41 -47.91 25.58 16.93
C ALA A 41 -49.44 25.63 16.73
N ILE A 42 -49.81 26.19 15.57
CA ILE A 42 -50.99 26.05 14.65
C ILE A 42 -51.28 27.49 14.15
N GLU A 43 -51.19 27.89 12.87
CA GLU A 43 -52.02 27.50 11.72
C GLU A 43 -51.48 28.12 10.40
N SER A 44 -52.13 27.77 9.28
CA SER A 44 -51.69 27.68 7.88
C SER A 44 -51.65 28.93 6.97
N GLN A 45 -50.71 28.88 5.99
CA GLN A 45 -50.77 29.29 4.56
C GLN A 45 -50.94 30.77 4.13
N GLN A 46 -49.99 31.29 3.32
CA GLN A 46 -50.14 31.46 1.85
C GLN A 46 -48.85 32.02 1.21
N ALA A 47 -48.32 31.30 0.21
CA ALA A 47 -47.18 31.73 -0.60
C ALA A 47 -47.69 32.53 -1.81
N VAL A 48 -47.35 33.83 -1.87
CA VAL A 48 -47.48 34.65 -3.08
C VAL A 48 -46.12 34.74 -3.76
N ASN A 49 -46.01 34.09 -4.91
CA ASN A 49 -44.87 34.17 -5.83
C ASN A 49 -44.86 35.58 -6.47
N GLN A 50 -43.89 36.43 -6.11
CA GLN A 50 -43.53 37.60 -6.91
C GLN A 50 -42.01 37.64 -7.10
N ALA A 51 -41.60 37.77 -8.36
CA ALA A 51 -40.21 37.95 -8.76
C ALA A 51 -39.70 39.32 -8.29
N PRO A 52 -38.47 39.42 -7.74
CA PRO A 52 -37.95 40.71 -7.27
C PRO A 52 -37.47 41.55 -8.45
N THR A 53 -38.23 42.58 -8.81
CA THR A 53 -37.76 43.69 -9.65
C THR A 53 -36.86 44.62 -8.84
N LEU A 54 -35.62 44.82 -9.30
CA LEU A 54 -34.68 45.80 -8.76
C LEU A 54 -35.15 47.23 -9.08
N THR A 55 -35.60 47.97 -8.07
CA THR A 55 -35.63 49.44 -8.09
C THR A 55 -34.87 49.97 -6.90
N GLY A 56 -33.85 50.79 -7.17
CA GLY A 56 -32.96 51.37 -6.17
C GLY A 56 -33.70 52.24 -5.17
N GLY A 57 -33.68 51.83 -3.91
CA GLY A 57 -34.22 52.56 -2.77
C GLY A 57 -33.82 51.86 -1.48
N ILE A 58 -33.06 52.55 -0.63
CA ILE A 58 -32.57 52.03 0.65
C ILE A 58 -33.73 52.09 1.65
N GLN A 59 -34.64 51.12 1.63
CA GLN A 59 -35.60 50.92 2.72
C GLN A 59 -36.14 49.49 2.74
N GLN A 60 -35.87 48.78 3.84
CA GLN A 60 -36.62 47.63 4.37
C GLN A 60 -36.76 46.32 3.55
N VAL A 61 -36.09 46.13 2.41
CA VAL A 61 -36.13 44.82 1.71
C VAL A 61 -35.10 43.80 2.23
N VAL A 62 -34.09 44.25 2.98
CA VAL A 62 -33.02 43.35 3.48
C VAL A 62 -33.53 42.34 4.51
N GLN A 63 -34.58 42.66 5.28
CA GLN A 63 -35.02 41.79 6.37
C GLN A 63 -35.89 40.62 5.92
N GLN A 64 -36.67 40.78 4.84
CA GLN A 64 -37.58 39.71 4.36
C GLN A 64 -36.90 38.66 3.48
N SER A 65 -35.82 38.99 2.76
CA SER A 65 -35.10 37.98 1.97
C SER A 65 -34.20 37.06 2.81
N ILE A 66 -33.78 37.52 3.99
CA ILE A 66 -32.98 36.74 4.94
C ILE A 66 -33.87 35.74 5.72
N LEU A 67 -35.16 36.03 5.89
CA LEU A 67 -36.10 35.20 6.64
C LEU A 67 -36.53 33.90 5.93
N ASN A 68 -36.26 33.77 4.62
CA ASN A 68 -36.59 32.58 3.84
C ASN A 68 -35.38 31.73 3.46
N THR A 69 -34.19 32.12 3.91
CA THR A 69 -32.97 31.34 3.74
C THR A 69 -32.73 30.61 5.06
N ASP A 70 -32.64 29.28 5.04
CA ASP A 70 -32.34 28.47 6.21
C ASP A 70 -31.11 29.07 6.95
N PRO A 71 -31.27 29.62 8.16
CA PRO A 71 -30.27 30.48 8.81
C PRO A 71 -28.95 29.74 9.12
N GLY A 72 -28.91 28.42 8.98
CA GLY A 72 -27.71 27.61 9.13
C GLY A 72 -26.76 27.60 7.93
N ASN A 73 -27.16 28.12 6.74
CA ASN A 73 -26.43 27.86 5.49
C ASN A 73 -25.92 29.10 4.74
N VAL A 74 -25.78 30.23 5.44
CA VAL A 74 -25.23 31.48 4.89
C VAL A 74 -24.09 31.99 5.76
N LYS A 75 -22.91 32.15 5.15
CA LYS A 75 -21.75 32.80 5.79
C LYS A 75 -21.69 34.25 5.33
N PHE A 76 -21.77 35.18 6.28
CA PHE A 76 -21.57 36.59 5.99
C PHE A 76 -20.07 36.89 5.91
N VAL A 77 -19.61 37.35 4.75
CA VAL A 77 -18.24 37.82 4.54
C VAL A 77 -18.25 39.27 4.12
N MET A 78 -17.27 40.05 4.58
CA MET A 78 -17.15 41.46 4.21
C MET A 78 -16.44 41.55 2.85
N GLY A 79 -17.14 42.13 1.86
CA GLY A 79 -16.59 42.36 0.54
C GLY A 79 -15.52 43.46 0.53
N PRO A 80 -14.78 43.63 -0.59
CA PRO A 80 -13.71 44.64 -0.72
C PRO A 80 -14.16 46.08 -0.44
N ASN A 81 -15.46 46.36 -0.56
CA ASN A 81 -16.07 47.67 -0.35
C ASN A 81 -16.68 47.83 1.06
N GLY A 82 -16.42 46.90 2.00
CA GLY A 82 -17.01 46.93 3.35
C GLY A 82 -18.47 46.45 3.43
N GLN A 83 -19.06 45.98 2.32
CA GLN A 83 -20.43 45.47 2.29
C GLN A 83 -20.50 44.03 2.80
N LEU A 84 -21.48 43.71 3.65
CA LEU A 84 -21.77 42.33 4.07
C LEU A 84 -22.41 41.55 2.90
N ILE A 85 -21.72 40.52 2.44
CA ILE A 85 -22.19 39.61 1.40
C ILE A 85 -22.58 38.29 2.09
N ALA A 86 -23.84 37.87 1.93
CA ALA A 86 -24.27 36.54 2.33
C ALA A 86 -23.83 35.54 1.26
N MET A 87 -22.83 34.72 1.56
CA MET A 87 -22.44 33.60 0.70
C MET A 87 -23.24 32.36 1.10
N HIS A 88 -24.05 31.86 0.18
CA HIS A 88 -24.71 30.57 0.33
C HIS A 88 -23.64 29.47 0.31
N GLN A 89 -23.54 28.70 1.39
CA GLN A 89 -22.66 27.53 1.39
C GLN A 89 -23.33 26.43 0.57
N PRO A 90 -22.64 25.91 -0.47
CA PRO A 90 -23.21 24.82 -1.24
C PRO A 90 -23.42 23.62 -0.29
N PRO A 91 -24.60 22.98 -0.32
CA PRO A 91 -24.91 21.89 0.59
C PRO A 91 -23.90 20.76 0.39
N PHE A 92 -23.52 20.11 1.49
CA PHE A 92 -22.63 18.95 1.42
C PHE A 92 -23.31 17.81 0.67
N ARG A 93 -22.67 17.33 -0.39
CA ARG A 93 -23.18 16.23 -1.22
C ARG A 93 -22.33 15.01 -0.97
N TRP A 94 -22.91 14.02 -0.30
CA TRP A 94 -22.27 12.73 -0.02
C TRP A 94 -21.68 12.06 -1.25
N LYS A 95 -22.35 12.14 -2.40
CA LYS A 95 -21.81 11.59 -3.65
C LYS A 95 -20.50 12.24 -4.09
N ASP A 96 -20.35 13.56 -3.88
CA ASP A 96 -19.15 14.29 -4.29
C ASP A 96 -18.00 13.93 -3.32
N PHE A 97 -18.32 13.71 -2.03
CA PHE A 97 -17.39 13.17 -1.04
C PHE A 97 -16.92 11.75 -1.36
N LEU A 98 -17.85 10.84 -1.69
CA LEU A 98 -17.52 9.47 -2.07
C LEU A 98 -16.69 9.41 -3.35
N ILE A 99 -16.88 10.34 -4.29
CA ILE A 99 -16.02 10.43 -5.48
C ILE A 99 -14.61 10.88 -5.08
N GLY A 100 -14.50 11.98 -4.31
CA GLY A 100 -13.21 12.56 -3.95
C GLY A 100 -12.36 11.69 -3.03
N GLY A 101 -12.98 10.92 -2.14
CA GLY A 101 -12.27 10.01 -1.23
C GLY A 101 -12.31 8.55 -1.66
N GLY A 102 -13.41 8.10 -2.26
CA GLY A 102 -13.60 6.70 -2.62
C GLY A 102 -12.78 6.25 -3.82
N ILE A 103 -12.53 7.12 -4.81
CA ILE A 103 -11.68 6.73 -5.97
C ILE A 103 -10.23 6.43 -5.52
N PRO A 104 -9.51 7.34 -4.83
CA PRO A 104 -8.17 7.03 -4.33
C PRO A 104 -8.15 5.85 -3.37
N PHE A 105 -9.18 5.72 -2.52
CA PHE A 105 -9.28 4.63 -1.55
C PHE A 105 -9.47 3.27 -2.23
N THR A 106 -10.40 3.18 -3.19
CA THR A 106 -10.66 1.93 -3.92
C THR A 106 -9.47 1.49 -4.76
N MET A 107 -8.71 2.43 -5.33
CA MET A 107 -7.46 2.12 -6.03
C MET A 107 -6.48 1.35 -5.16
N ILE A 108 -6.39 1.66 -3.86
CA ILE A 108 -5.50 0.96 -2.91
C ILE A 108 -6.14 -0.33 -2.39
N VAL A 109 -7.42 -0.27 -2.03
CA VAL A 109 -8.10 -1.38 -1.36
C VAL A 109 -8.37 -2.55 -2.30
N VAL A 110 -8.70 -2.29 -3.57
CA VAL A 110 -9.02 -3.38 -4.52
C VAL A 110 -7.82 -4.30 -4.75
N PRO A 111 -6.63 -3.82 -5.14
CA PRO A 111 -5.49 -4.70 -5.31
C PRO A 111 -5.03 -5.33 -3.98
N LEU A 112 -5.16 -4.64 -2.84
CA LEU A 112 -4.91 -5.23 -1.53
C LEU A 112 -5.83 -6.43 -1.23
N ILE A 113 -7.11 -6.34 -1.57
CA ILE A 113 -8.05 -7.46 -1.41
C ILE A 113 -7.62 -8.64 -2.31
N PHE A 114 -7.21 -8.37 -3.55
CA PHE A 114 -6.72 -9.41 -4.45
C PHE A 114 -5.45 -10.08 -3.92
N LEU A 115 -4.51 -9.31 -3.34
CA LEU A 115 -3.33 -9.87 -2.69
C LEU A 115 -3.72 -10.76 -1.51
N MET A 116 -4.63 -10.31 -0.64
CA MET A 116 -5.08 -11.10 0.51
C MET A 116 -5.77 -12.42 0.10
N ILE A 117 -6.65 -12.37 -0.90
CA ILE A 117 -7.33 -13.56 -1.42
C ILE A 117 -6.31 -14.48 -2.08
N GLY A 118 -5.41 -13.89 -2.85
CA GLY A 118 -4.38 -14.64 -3.53
C GLY A 118 -3.49 -15.40 -2.55
N SER A 119 -2.94 -14.74 -1.53
CA SER A 119 -2.02 -15.38 -0.59
C SER A 119 -2.70 -16.55 0.14
N SER A 120 -4.02 -16.46 0.37
CA SER A 120 -4.81 -17.54 0.96
C SER A 120 -5.01 -18.75 0.04
N LEU A 121 -4.77 -18.61 -1.26
CA LEU A 121 -5.00 -19.67 -2.26
C LEU A 121 -3.71 -20.42 -2.62
N GLY A 122 -2.59 -20.18 -1.90
CA GLY A 122 -1.31 -20.87 -2.14
C GLY A 122 -0.64 -20.45 -3.44
N TYR A 123 -1.01 -19.28 -3.98
CA TYR A 123 -0.42 -18.77 -5.21
C TYR A 123 1.02 -18.30 -4.97
N GLY A 124 1.97 -18.94 -5.63
CA GLY A 124 3.39 -18.63 -5.52
C GLY A 124 4.12 -19.37 -4.41
N ASP A 125 3.44 -20.26 -3.67
CA ASP A 125 4.13 -21.16 -2.75
C ASP A 125 4.83 -22.25 -3.55
N TYR A 126 6.15 -22.17 -3.58
CA TYR A 126 6.97 -23.31 -3.92
C TYR A 126 6.66 -24.45 -2.96
N MET A 127 6.32 -25.60 -3.53
CA MET A 127 6.13 -26.82 -2.78
C MET A 127 7.45 -27.56 -2.67
N PHE A 128 7.66 -28.19 -1.52
CA PHE A 128 8.87 -28.96 -1.25
C PHE A 128 8.52 -30.45 -1.19
N LYS A 129 9.36 -31.28 -1.80
CA LYS A 129 9.30 -32.74 -1.68
C LYS A 129 10.68 -33.28 -1.34
N ASP A 130 10.76 -33.94 -0.19
CA ASP A 130 11.95 -34.62 0.28
C ASP A 130 11.94 -36.07 -0.22
N VAL A 131 13.05 -36.49 -0.81
CA VAL A 131 13.30 -37.82 -1.36
C VAL A 131 14.65 -38.29 -0.85
N THR A 132 14.77 -39.56 -0.51
CA THR A 132 16.06 -40.16 -0.17
C THR A 132 16.68 -40.76 -1.41
N LEU A 133 17.92 -40.40 -1.72
CA LEU A 133 18.70 -41.01 -2.79
C LEU A 133 19.66 -42.02 -2.18
N THR A 134 19.81 -43.14 -2.86
CA THR A 134 20.67 -44.25 -2.44
C THR A 134 21.88 -44.35 -3.34
N LYS A 135 23.02 -44.67 -2.75
CA LYS A 135 24.27 -44.90 -3.48
C LYS A 135 24.25 -46.23 -4.25
N ASP A 136 24.70 -46.22 -5.49
CA ASP A 136 24.89 -47.43 -6.31
C ASP A 136 26.07 -48.27 -5.78
N GLU A 137 25.95 -49.60 -5.85
CA GLU A 137 26.99 -50.52 -5.36
C GLU A 137 28.35 -50.28 -6.03
N ASN A 138 29.40 -50.13 -5.23
CA ASN A 138 30.78 -49.86 -5.68
C ASN A 138 30.93 -48.63 -6.60
N SER A 139 30.05 -47.64 -6.46
CA SER A 139 30.06 -46.39 -7.22
C SER A 139 30.12 -45.18 -6.29
N THR A 140 30.25 -43.99 -6.85
CA THR A 140 30.01 -42.68 -6.19
C THR A 140 28.68 -42.05 -6.67
N MET A 141 27.96 -42.76 -7.52
CA MET A 141 26.68 -42.33 -8.06
C MET A 141 25.54 -42.56 -7.05
N TYR A 142 24.70 -41.54 -6.89
CA TYR A 142 23.46 -41.60 -6.12
C TYR A 142 22.27 -41.58 -7.06
N ARG A 143 21.27 -42.42 -6.77
CA ARG A 143 20.06 -42.56 -7.58
C ARG A 143 18.81 -42.59 -6.72
N GLY A 144 17.71 -42.13 -7.30
CA GLY A 144 16.39 -42.26 -6.72
C GLY A 144 15.30 -42.01 -7.74
N GLU A 145 14.06 -42.24 -7.32
CA GLU A 145 12.88 -42.03 -8.14
C GLU A 145 12.08 -40.83 -7.62
N PHE A 146 11.87 -39.86 -8.50
CA PHE A 146 11.12 -38.65 -8.25
C PHE A 146 10.37 -38.22 -9.51
N THR A 147 9.04 -38.14 -9.39
CA THR A 147 8.16 -37.56 -10.41
C THR A 147 7.36 -36.39 -9.84
N LEU A 148 7.02 -35.49 -10.75
CA LEU A 148 6.05 -34.41 -10.62
C LEU A 148 4.80 -34.75 -11.43
N GLU A 149 3.64 -34.33 -10.93
CA GLU A 149 2.37 -34.44 -11.63
C GLU A 149 2.35 -33.55 -12.88
N GLU A 150 1.40 -33.82 -13.79
CA GLU A 150 1.11 -32.89 -14.89
C GLU A 150 0.80 -31.49 -14.30
N ASP A 151 1.24 -30.45 -15.02
CA ASP A 151 1.14 -29.04 -14.61
C ASP A 151 1.99 -28.64 -13.38
N HIS A 152 2.96 -29.46 -12.97
CA HIS A 152 3.97 -29.11 -11.96
C HIS A 152 5.38 -29.10 -12.53
N TYR A 153 6.11 -28.02 -12.27
CA TYR A 153 7.45 -27.79 -12.80
C TYR A 153 8.48 -27.62 -11.70
N MET A 154 9.65 -28.23 -11.88
CA MET A 154 10.78 -28.06 -10.98
C MET A 154 11.29 -26.61 -11.03
N SER A 155 11.40 -25.97 -9.86
CA SER A 155 12.03 -24.66 -9.70
C SER A 155 13.53 -24.82 -9.43
N GLY A 156 13.87 -25.77 -8.53
CA GLY A 156 15.23 -26.00 -8.09
C GLY A 156 15.31 -27.24 -7.20
N CYS A 157 16.51 -27.52 -6.72
CA CYS A 157 16.75 -28.62 -5.80
C CYS A 157 17.95 -28.37 -4.90
N ASP A 158 17.96 -29.04 -3.75
CA ASP A 158 19.11 -29.09 -2.84
C ASP A 158 19.39 -30.53 -2.39
N VAL A 159 20.67 -30.86 -2.24
CA VAL A 159 21.12 -32.15 -1.71
C VAL A 159 21.80 -31.92 -0.36
N ARG A 160 21.49 -32.78 0.61
CA ARG A 160 22.07 -32.75 1.96
C ARG A 160 22.62 -34.11 2.33
N ALA A 161 23.81 -34.11 2.92
CA ALA A 161 24.49 -35.33 3.35
C ALA A 161 25.08 -35.19 4.76
N GLY A 162 25.44 -36.33 5.37
CA GLY A 162 26.11 -36.36 6.67
C GLY A 162 25.20 -36.27 7.90
N GLN A 163 25.82 -36.27 9.08
CA GLN A 163 25.18 -36.11 10.39
C GLN A 163 26.01 -35.16 11.26
N PRO A 164 25.58 -33.91 11.49
CA PRO A 164 24.33 -33.29 11.03
C PRO A 164 24.29 -33.09 9.51
N ALA A 165 23.10 -33.06 8.92
CA ALA A 165 22.92 -32.87 7.49
C ALA A 165 23.44 -31.50 7.04
N THR A 166 24.40 -31.49 6.12
CA THR A 166 24.99 -30.30 5.52
C THR A 166 24.59 -30.19 4.06
N TYR A 167 24.31 -28.97 3.59
CA TYR A 167 24.05 -28.69 2.18
C TYR A 167 25.29 -28.98 1.37
N LEU A 168 25.11 -29.68 0.25
CA LEU A 168 26.09 -29.80 -0.81
C LEU A 168 25.84 -28.66 -1.81
N ASP A 169 26.89 -28.16 -2.44
CA ASP A 169 26.80 -27.14 -3.49
C ASP A 169 26.33 -27.76 -4.82
N ILE A 170 25.22 -28.51 -4.76
CA ILE A 170 24.58 -29.21 -5.87
C ILE A 170 23.17 -28.63 -6.05
N TYR A 171 22.86 -28.21 -7.28
CA TYR A 171 21.57 -27.63 -7.63
C TYR A 171 21.08 -28.14 -8.99
N CYS A 172 19.82 -27.89 -9.30
CA CYS A 172 19.17 -28.34 -10.53
C CYS A 172 18.90 -27.17 -11.46
N ASP A 173 19.41 -27.25 -12.68
CA ASP A 173 19.14 -26.31 -13.76
C ASP A 173 18.10 -26.90 -14.70
N ARG A 174 16.85 -26.44 -14.58
CA ARG A 174 15.78 -26.79 -15.50
C ARG A 174 15.98 -26.08 -16.84
N TYR A 175 16.04 -26.85 -17.93
CA TYR A 175 16.11 -26.31 -19.29
C TYR A 175 14.94 -26.75 -20.17
N ASP A 176 14.17 -27.74 -19.74
CA ASP A 176 12.88 -28.14 -20.32
C ASP A 176 11.89 -28.41 -19.18
N ASP A 177 10.59 -28.41 -19.47
CA ASP A 177 9.54 -28.42 -18.45
C ASP A 177 9.63 -29.63 -17.50
N TYR A 178 10.13 -30.75 -18.00
CA TYR A 178 10.19 -32.04 -17.31
C TYR A 178 11.58 -32.66 -17.29
N VAL A 179 12.62 -31.86 -17.57
CA VAL A 179 14.02 -32.31 -17.59
C VAL A 179 14.93 -31.26 -16.97
N ALA A 180 15.82 -31.67 -16.09
CA ALA A 180 16.81 -30.79 -15.47
C ALA A 180 18.21 -31.41 -15.48
N ASN A 181 19.23 -30.56 -15.62
CA ASN A 181 20.60 -30.95 -15.37
C ASN A 181 20.88 -30.77 -13.87
N VAL A 182 21.69 -31.67 -13.31
CA VAL A 182 22.19 -31.52 -11.94
C VAL A 182 23.60 -30.97 -12.03
N THR A 183 23.81 -29.79 -11.45
CA THR A 183 25.07 -29.04 -11.51
C THR A 183 25.71 -29.03 -10.13
N HIS A 184 27.00 -29.34 -10.08
CA HIS A 184 27.84 -29.21 -8.89
C HIS A 184 28.72 -27.96 -9.05
N SER A 185 28.66 -27.06 -8.08
CA SER A 185 29.51 -25.87 -8.02
C SER A 185 30.57 -26.05 -6.95
N TYR A 186 31.84 -25.83 -7.30
CA TYR A 186 32.92 -25.93 -6.35
C TYR A 186 33.99 -24.86 -6.59
N TYR A 187 34.66 -24.46 -5.51
CA TYR A 187 35.70 -23.44 -5.56
C TYR A 187 37.06 -24.05 -5.89
N ASN A 188 37.63 -23.67 -7.04
CA ASN A 188 38.92 -24.21 -7.48
C ASN A 188 40.08 -23.36 -6.96
N GLU A 189 40.66 -23.78 -5.83
CA GLU A 189 41.82 -23.12 -5.20
C GLU A 189 43.16 -23.47 -5.85
N ASN A 190 43.22 -24.46 -6.74
CA ASN A 190 44.46 -24.99 -7.29
C ASN A 190 45.05 -24.14 -8.43
N THR A 191 44.41 -23.02 -8.77
CA THR A 191 44.86 -22.11 -9.83
C THR A 191 45.41 -20.81 -9.27
N SER A 192 46.28 -20.13 -10.02
CA SER A 192 46.87 -18.85 -9.57
C SER A 192 45.85 -17.74 -9.34
N ASN A 193 44.63 -17.89 -9.89
CA ASN A 193 43.47 -17.02 -9.69
C ASN A 193 42.26 -17.92 -9.41
N PRO A 194 41.93 -18.19 -8.14
CA PRO A 194 40.86 -19.12 -7.79
C PRO A 194 39.49 -18.60 -8.25
N TYR A 195 38.63 -19.52 -8.70
CA TYR A 195 37.32 -19.22 -9.27
C TYR A 195 36.34 -20.38 -9.02
N TRP A 196 35.05 -20.09 -9.12
CA TRP A 196 33.98 -21.09 -9.04
C TRP A 196 33.86 -21.84 -10.36
N VAL A 197 33.83 -23.17 -10.28
CA VAL A 197 33.62 -24.07 -11.41
C VAL A 197 32.26 -24.71 -11.26
N GLU A 198 31.48 -24.74 -12.33
CA GLU A 198 30.19 -25.43 -12.41
C GLU A 198 30.33 -26.60 -13.40
N GLU A 199 29.94 -27.79 -12.96
CA GLU A 199 29.99 -29.01 -13.76
C GLU A 199 28.66 -29.76 -13.71
N VAL A 200 28.17 -30.24 -14.85
CA VAL A 200 26.98 -31.09 -14.91
C VAL A 200 27.35 -32.50 -14.48
N VAL A 201 26.88 -32.90 -13.32
CA VAL A 201 27.20 -34.17 -12.65
C VAL A 201 26.05 -35.17 -12.69
N GLY A 202 24.91 -34.80 -13.27
CA GLY A 202 23.73 -35.64 -13.25
C GLY A 202 22.57 -35.08 -14.07
N ALA A 203 21.45 -35.77 -14.01
CA ALA A 203 20.22 -35.35 -14.68
C ALA A 203 18.98 -35.89 -13.96
N TRP A 204 17.89 -35.18 -14.18
CA TRP A 204 16.54 -35.58 -13.83
C TRP A 204 15.66 -35.65 -15.07
N ASN A 205 14.84 -36.68 -15.16
CA ASN A 205 13.82 -36.82 -16.19
C ASN A 205 12.49 -37.24 -15.56
N ASN A 206 11.43 -36.45 -15.77
CA ASN A 206 10.12 -36.73 -15.19
C ASN A 206 9.41 -37.94 -15.83
N ASP A 207 9.63 -38.21 -17.12
CA ASP A 207 8.93 -39.28 -17.87
C ASP A 207 9.19 -40.67 -17.27
N ASN A 208 10.41 -40.88 -16.78
CA ASN A 208 10.83 -42.12 -16.12
C ASN A 208 11.07 -41.93 -14.61
N GLY A 209 10.85 -40.72 -14.09
CA GLY A 209 11.08 -40.35 -12.71
C GLY A 209 12.52 -40.49 -12.23
N THR A 210 13.49 -40.67 -13.12
CA THR A 210 14.86 -41.00 -12.71
C THR A 210 15.60 -39.72 -12.33
N PHE A 211 16.13 -39.69 -11.10
CA PHE A 211 17.10 -38.69 -10.65
C PHE A 211 18.43 -39.37 -10.35
N TYR A 212 19.53 -38.82 -10.85
CA TYR A 212 20.86 -39.27 -10.45
C TYR A 212 21.89 -38.15 -10.50
N PHE A 213 22.94 -38.30 -9.68
CA PHE A 213 24.15 -37.48 -9.77
C PHE A 213 25.38 -38.27 -9.33
N ASP A 214 26.55 -37.87 -9.83
CA ASP A 214 27.84 -38.43 -9.48
C ASP A 214 28.90 -37.32 -9.51
N THR A 215 29.31 -36.86 -8.32
CA THR A 215 30.39 -35.88 -8.17
C THR A 215 31.78 -36.52 -8.08
N GLY A 216 31.86 -37.86 -8.05
CA GLY A 216 33.08 -38.60 -7.73
C GLY A 216 33.42 -38.64 -6.24
N GLU A 217 32.57 -38.10 -5.36
CA GLU A 217 32.75 -38.10 -3.91
C GLU A 217 31.76 -39.05 -3.22
N ASP A 218 32.19 -39.57 -2.06
CA ASP A 218 31.37 -40.46 -1.23
C ASP A 218 30.77 -39.70 -0.06
N TYR A 219 29.44 -39.57 -0.05
CA TYR A 219 28.66 -38.87 0.97
C TYR A 219 27.98 -39.83 1.97
N GLY A 220 28.26 -41.14 1.90
CA GLY A 220 27.62 -42.19 2.68
C GLY A 220 26.60 -43.01 1.87
N ASP A 221 25.87 -43.90 2.53
CA ASP A 221 24.95 -44.83 1.85
C ASP A 221 23.68 -44.13 1.30
N GLU A 222 23.25 -43.06 1.97
CA GLU A 222 22.04 -42.30 1.63
C GLU A 222 22.28 -40.80 1.76
N VAL A 223 21.65 -40.03 0.86
CA VAL A 223 21.61 -38.57 0.91
C VAL A 223 20.16 -38.08 0.82
N GLN A 224 19.87 -36.94 1.43
CA GLN A 224 18.56 -36.31 1.35
C GLN A 224 18.54 -35.37 0.16
N PHE A 225 17.55 -35.54 -0.70
CA PHE A 225 17.29 -34.70 -1.86
C PHE A 225 15.97 -33.97 -1.65
N ARG A 226 16.01 -32.66 -1.74
CA ARG A 226 14.83 -31.81 -1.64
C ARG A 226 14.61 -31.15 -3.00
N VAL A 227 13.40 -31.32 -3.52
CA VAL A 227 12.95 -30.64 -4.73
C VAL A 227 12.01 -29.52 -4.37
N GLU A 228 12.25 -28.37 -4.98
CA GLU A 228 11.36 -27.23 -5.00
C GLU A 228 10.61 -27.21 -6.34
N TYR A 229 9.28 -27.16 -6.31
CA TYR A 229 8.45 -27.17 -7.51
C TYR A 229 7.22 -26.27 -7.37
N TYR A 230 6.65 -25.85 -8.48
CA TYR A 230 5.45 -25.00 -8.53
C TYR A 230 4.47 -25.54 -9.57
N SER A 231 3.19 -25.19 -9.45
CA SER A 231 2.18 -25.53 -10.47
C SER A 231 1.93 -24.37 -11.43
N GLU A 232 1.73 -24.65 -12.72
CA GLU A 232 1.34 -23.64 -13.73
C GLU A 232 -0.04 -23.03 -13.46
N ALA A 233 -0.92 -23.78 -12.80
CA ALA A 233 -2.18 -23.25 -12.29
C ALA A 233 -1.95 -22.10 -11.28
N GLY A 234 -0.73 -21.97 -10.78
CA GLY A 234 -0.24 -20.84 -10.01
C GLY A 234 -0.16 -19.57 -10.86
N SER A 235 -1.09 -18.65 -10.62
CA SER A 235 -1.17 -17.32 -11.25
C SER A 235 -0.02 -16.37 -10.88
N TYR A 236 1.23 -16.83 -10.86
CA TYR A 236 2.41 -16.02 -10.56
C TYR A 236 2.44 -14.75 -11.41
N GLY A 237 2.08 -14.83 -12.69
CA GLY A 237 1.92 -13.67 -13.56
C GLY A 237 0.82 -12.69 -13.12
N PHE A 238 -0.30 -13.17 -12.58
CA PHE A 238 -1.34 -12.31 -12.01
C PHE A 238 -0.86 -11.63 -10.73
N PHE A 239 -0.15 -12.36 -9.87
CA PHE A 239 0.43 -11.80 -8.66
C PHE A 239 1.47 -10.73 -8.91
N MET A 240 2.43 -11.02 -9.78
CA MET A 240 3.45 -10.05 -10.21
C MET A 240 2.77 -8.80 -10.80
N MET A 241 1.72 -8.97 -11.62
CA MET A 241 0.96 -7.84 -12.15
C MET A 241 0.27 -7.02 -11.04
N ILE A 242 -0.32 -7.67 -10.03
CA ILE A 242 -0.98 -6.96 -8.92
C ILE A 242 0.04 -6.26 -8.01
N GLU A 243 1.21 -6.86 -7.78
CA GLU A 243 2.30 -6.25 -7.02
C GLU A 243 2.85 -5.02 -7.75
N GLU A 244 3.12 -5.13 -9.05
CA GLU A 244 3.51 -3.99 -9.89
C GLU A 244 2.44 -2.88 -9.90
N LEU A 245 1.16 -3.26 -10.00
CA LEU A 245 0.05 -2.32 -9.93
C LEU A 245 0.01 -1.60 -8.57
N MET A 246 0.26 -2.30 -7.47
CA MET A 246 0.36 -1.70 -6.13
C MET A 246 1.52 -0.70 -6.03
N GLY A 247 2.66 -1.02 -6.66
CA GLY A 247 3.80 -0.09 -6.77
C GLY A 247 3.43 1.21 -7.51
N VAL A 248 2.57 1.16 -8.52
CA VAL A 248 2.10 2.35 -9.24
C VAL A 248 1.02 3.10 -8.42
N VAL A 249 0.06 2.36 -7.86
CA VAL A 249 -1.06 2.90 -7.10
C VAL A 249 -0.59 3.65 -5.85
N CYS A 250 0.47 3.20 -5.18
CA CYS A 250 0.98 3.84 -3.97
C CYS A 250 1.41 5.29 -4.21
N CYS A 251 1.84 5.62 -5.43
CA CYS A 251 2.20 6.98 -5.84
C CYS A 251 1.00 7.72 -6.44
N LEU A 252 0.17 7.06 -7.24
CA LEU A 252 -0.95 7.71 -7.93
C LEU A 252 -2.11 8.06 -7.00
N ALA A 253 -2.43 7.23 -6.01
CA ALA A 253 -3.51 7.48 -5.08
C ALA A 253 -3.35 8.80 -4.28
N PRO A 254 -2.20 9.10 -3.63
CA PRO A 254 -2.04 10.37 -2.94
C PRO A 254 -2.05 11.57 -3.89
N ILE A 255 -1.53 11.42 -5.11
CA ILE A 255 -1.60 12.47 -6.14
C ILE A 255 -3.06 12.75 -6.52
N LEU A 256 -3.86 11.70 -6.76
CA LEU A 256 -5.29 11.82 -7.03
C LEU A 256 -6.06 12.46 -5.86
N SER A 257 -5.74 12.09 -4.63
CA SER A 257 -6.31 12.73 -3.42
C SER A 257 -6.03 14.23 -3.38
N ILE A 258 -4.82 14.66 -3.73
CA ILE A 258 -4.45 16.08 -3.81
C ILE A 258 -5.22 16.78 -4.95
N VAL A 259 -5.34 16.14 -6.12
CA VAL A 259 -6.13 16.68 -7.24
C VAL A 259 -7.59 16.87 -6.83
N PHE A 260 -8.20 15.89 -6.14
CA PHE A 260 -9.57 15.99 -5.66
C PHE A 260 -9.76 17.03 -4.55
N LEU A 261 -8.75 17.22 -3.69
CA LEU A 261 -8.71 18.31 -2.71
C LEU A 261 -8.79 19.67 -3.42
N ILE A 262 -7.88 19.92 -4.37
CA ILE A 262 -7.79 21.21 -5.07
C ILE A 262 -9.04 21.46 -5.93
N THR A 263 -9.43 20.48 -6.74
CA THR A 263 -10.58 20.62 -7.65
C THR A 263 -11.91 20.67 -6.90
N GLY A 264 -12.03 19.95 -5.78
CA GLY A 264 -13.22 19.99 -4.92
C GLY A 264 -13.45 21.37 -4.32
N PHE A 265 -12.42 21.98 -3.72
CA PHE A 265 -12.56 23.32 -3.14
C PHE A 265 -12.66 24.42 -4.20
N SER A 266 -11.91 24.34 -5.30
CA SER A 266 -11.95 25.36 -6.37
C SER A 266 -13.27 25.39 -7.15
N GLN A 267 -13.95 24.24 -7.31
CA GLN A 267 -15.25 24.16 -8.00
C GLN A 267 -16.46 24.37 -7.08
N GLY A 268 -16.24 24.73 -5.81
CA GLY A 268 -17.34 24.89 -4.84
C GLY A 268 -18.04 23.56 -4.52
N LYS A 269 -17.33 22.43 -4.64
CA LYS A 269 -17.79 21.09 -4.27
C LYS A 269 -17.04 20.64 -3.00
N PRO A 270 -17.38 21.21 -1.83
CA PRO A 270 -16.64 20.94 -0.59
C PRO A 270 -16.62 19.45 -0.24
N GLY A 271 -17.67 18.70 -0.60
CA GLY A 271 -17.71 17.24 -0.43
C GLY A 271 -16.50 16.54 -1.06
N MET A 272 -16.22 16.82 -2.33
CA MET A 272 -15.09 16.25 -3.07
C MET A 272 -13.74 16.66 -2.47
N GLY A 273 -13.63 17.90 -2.00
CA GLY A 273 -12.42 18.39 -1.33
C GLY A 273 -12.15 17.65 -0.02
N TRP A 274 -13.17 17.52 0.82
CA TRP A 274 -13.09 16.77 2.07
C TRP A 274 -12.85 15.28 1.86
N GLY A 275 -13.35 14.68 0.78
CA GLY A 275 -13.03 13.31 0.40
C GLY A 275 -11.55 13.13 0.03
N GLY A 276 -10.97 14.10 -0.69
CA GLY A 276 -9.53 14.13 -0.97
C GLY A 276 -8.69 14.22 0.30
N VAL A 277 -9.10 15.06 1.27
CA VAL A 277 -8.43 15.15 2.58
C VAL A 277 -8.53 13.83 3.34
N SER A 278 -9.73 13.23 3.43
CA SER A 278 -9.91 11.98 4.19
C SER A 278 -9.09 10.83 3.61
N SER A 279 -9.01 10.71 2.28
CA SER A 279 -8.19 9.67 1.63
C SER A 279 -6.69 9.89 1.85
N LEU A 280 -6.22 11.14 1.84
CA LEU A 280 -4.82 11.47 2.11
C LEU A 280 -4.41 11.12 3.55
N ILE A 281 -5.31 11.34 4.52
CA ILE A 281 -5.08 10.97 5.92
C ILE A 281 -5.16 9.44 6.12
N ALA A 282 -6.05 8.76 5.39
CA ALA A 282 -6.18 7.31 5.47
C ALA A 282 -4.98 6.57 4.85
N PHE A 283 -4.28 7.20 3.89
CA PHE A 283 -3.15 6.61 3.18
C PHE A 283 -2.06 6.01 4.08
N PRO A 284 -1.45 6.74 5.04
CA PRO A 284 -0.42 6.16 5.91
C PRO A 284 -0.93 4.99 6.75
N VAL A 285 -2.20 5.02 7.18
CA VAL A 285 -2.80 3.90 7.94
C VAL A 285 -2.91 2.66 7.06
N LEU A 286 -3.40 2.82 5.82
CA LEU A 286 -3.49 1.72 4.86
C LEU A 286 -2.11 1.19 4.46
N ALA A 287 -1.11 2.06 4.34
CA ALA A 287 0.27 1.65 4.03
C ALA A 287 0.86 0.78 5.15
N ILE A 288 0.64 1.13 6.42
CA ILE A 288 1.08 0.31 7.56
C ILE A 288 0.37 -1.04 7.57
N ILE A 289 -0.96 -1.06 7.35
CA ILE A 289 -1.73 -2.31 7.27
C ILE A 289 -1.22 -3.18 6.11
N SER A 290 -0.99 -2.58 4.94
CA SER A 290 -0.45 -3.28 3.77
C SER A 290 0.91 -3.90 4.05
N LEU A 291 1.82 -3.17 4.71
CA LEU A 291 3.12 -3.70 5.11
C LEU A 291 2.99 -4.88 6.07
N GLY A 292 2.06 -4.82 7.02
CA GLY A 292 1.80 -5.91 7.96
C GLY A 292 1.09 -7.13 7.35
N ILE A 293 0.57 -7.04 6.12
CA ILE A 293 0.00 -8.19 5.38
C ILE A 293 1.08 -8.84 4.50
N MET A 294 2.05 -8.06 4.01
CA MET A 294 3.12 -8.56 3.13
C MET A 294 4.29 -9.22 3.89
N TRP A 295 4.37 -9.04 5.20
CA TRP A 295 5.38 -9.61 6.10
C TRP A 295 4.75 -10.55 7.12
#